data_AF-A0AAE1MXF7-F1
#
_entry.id   AF-A0AAE1MXF7-F1
#
_cell.length_a   1.000
_cell.length_b   1.000
_cell.length_c   1.000
_cell.angle_alpha   90.00
_cell.angle_beta   90.00
_cell.angle_gamma   90.00
#
_symmetry.space_group_name_H-M   'P 1'
#
loop_
_entity.id
_entity.type
_entity.pdbx_description
1 polymer ?
#
loop_
_entity_poly.entity_id
_entity_poly.type
_entity_poly.pdbx_seq_one_letter_code
_entity_poly.pdbx_strand_id
1 'polypeptide(L)'
;MRKESVLWGLCMLSLVGMAWGQRATNVTATYHFYEPEKHNWDLMAVSAFCSTWDANKPLSWRSKYGWAAFCGPVGPTGQAACGRCLRITNSRTNAQQTVRIVDQCSNGGLDLDVGVFQRFDTDGNGNAQGHLIVDYDFVDCQDPAINDSSVVCVFDH
;
A
#
# COMPACT_ATOMS: atom_id res chain seq x y z
N MET A 1 56.21 35.93 2.35
CA MET A 1 55.40 35.39 3.46
C MET A 1 54.34 34.47 2.89
N ARG A 2 54.33 33.22 3.36
CA ARG A 2 53.59 32.05 2.87
C ARG A 2 52.25 31.93 3.62
N LYS A 3 51.15 31.66 2.91
CA LYS A 3 49.89 31.05 3.40
C LYS A 3 49.34 30.23 2.20
N GLU A 4 49.68 28.95 2.05
CA GLU A 4 48.95 27.78 2.60
C GLU A 4 47.45 27.89 2.24
N SER A 5 47.02 27.34 1.09
CA SER A 5 46.52 25.96 0.89
C SER A 5 45.11 25.73 1.43
N VAL A 6 44.10 25.76 0.54
CA VAL A 6 42.82 25.03 0.74
C VAL A 6 42.37 24.48 -0.61
N LEU A 7 42.62 23.18 -0.82
CA LEU A 7 42.00 22.37 -1.87
C LEU A 7 40.52 22.19 -1.55
N TRP A 8 39.62 22.77 -2.35
CA TRP A 8 38.20 22.41 -2.37
C TRP A 8 37.74 22.25 -3.82
N GLY A 9 37.67 21.00 -4.27
CA GLY A 9 37.03 20.61 -5.52
C GLY A 9 36.20 19.36 -5.24
N LEU A 10 34.92 19.58 -4.90
CA LEU A 10 33.97 18.56 -4.49
C LEU A 10 33.82 17.44 -5.52
N CYS A 11 33.92 16.20 -5.02
CA CYS A 11 33.48 14.99 -5.70
C CYS A 11 31.93 15.03 -5.80
N MET A 12 31.40 15.32 -6.99
CA MET A 12 29.98 15.15 -7.31
C MET A 12 29.66 13.65 -7.39
N LEU A 13 29.36 13.03 -6.26
CA LEU A 13 28.66 11.74 -6.22
C LEU A 13 27.18 11.99 -6.56
N SER A 14 26.80 11.68 -7.79
CA SER A 14 25.40 11.56 -8.20
C SER A 14 24.71 10.46 -7.38
N LEU A 15 23.89 10.86 -6.40
CA LEU A 15 22.98 9.99 -5.67
C LEU A 15 21.88 9.52 -6.64
N VAL A 16 22.12 8.43 -7.35
CA VAL A 16 21.02 7.68 -7.99
C VAL A 16 20.26 6.99 -6.85
N GLY A 17 19.20 7.62 -6.38
CA GLY A 17 18.29 7.02 -5.41
C GLY A 17 17.61 5.82 -6.04
N MET A 18 18.12 4.62 -5.79
CA MET A 18 17.44 3.39 -6.17
C MET A 18 16.23 3.25 -5.23
N ALA A 19 15.02 3.49 -5.73
CA ALA A 19 13.81 3.19 -4.98
C ALA A 19 13.69 1.66 -4.88
N TRP A 20 14.13 1.08 -3.77
CA TRP A 20 13.89 -0.33 -3.48
C TRP A 20 12.39 -0.51 -3.29
N GLY A 21 11.73 -1.16 -4.26
CA GLY A 21 10.33 -1.57 -4.10
C GLY A 21 10.21 -2.46 -2.86
N GLN A 22 9.39 -2.03 -1.90
CA GLN A 22 9.12 -2.81 -0.69
C GLN A 22 8.26 -4.01 -1.08
N ARG A 23 8.71 -5.22 -0.78
CA ARG A 23 8.01 -6.45 -1.13
C ARG A 23 8.27 -7.55 -0.11
N ALA A 24 7.34 -8.49 -0.01
CA ALA A 24 7.54 -9.72 0.74
C ALA A 24 6.85 -10.89 0.05
N THR A 25 7.34 -12.10 0.34
CA THR A 25 6.83 -13.35 -0.21
C THR A 25 6.34 -14.28 0.89
N ASN A 26 5.48 -15.23 0.55
CA ASN A 26 4.96 -16.24 1.47
C ASN A 26 4.27 -15.62 2.71
N VAL A 27 3.41 -14.63 2.46
CA VAL A 27 2.71 -13.86 3.49
C VAL A 27 1.28 -14.39 3.63
N THR A 28 0.82 -14.56 4.86
CA THR A 28 -0.56 -14.93 5.14
C THR A 28 -1.49 -13.78 4.81
N ALA A 29 -2.52 -14.05 4.01
CA ALA A 29 -3.62 -13.13 3.76
C ALA A 29 -4.93 -13.79 4.21
N THR A 30 -5.56 -13.24 5.24
CA THR A 30 -6.91 -13.61 5.67
C THR A 30 -7.93 -12.68 5.02
N TYR A 31 -9.19 -12.76 5.43
CA TYR A 31 -10.23 -11.86 4.93
C TYR A 31 -11.01 -11.19 6.05
N HIS A 32 -11.57 -10.03 5.72
CA HIS A 32 -12.49 -9.25 6.53
C HIS A 32 -13.70 -8.82 5.70
N PHE A 33 -14.85 -8.67 6.34
CA PHE A 33 -16.10 -8.27 5.69
C PHE A 33 -16.22 -6.74 5.63
N TYR A 34 -15.34 -6.08 4.87
CA TYR A 34 -15.48 -4.64 4.61
C TYR A 34 -16.65 -4.36 3.69
N GLU A 35 -16.85 -5.19 2.67
CA GLU A 35 -17.93 -5.10 1.67
C GLU A 35 -18.11 -3.67 1.11
N PRO A 36 -17.04 -3.04 0.60
CA PRO A 36 -17.02 -1.59 0.34
C PRO A 36 -18.11 -1.13 -0.62
N GLU A 37 -18.48 -1.97 -1.60
CA GLU A 37 -19.57 -1.70 -2.54
C GLU A 37 -20.93 -1.49 -1.85
N LYS A 38 -21.21 -2.23 -0.76
CA LYS A 38 -22.43 -2.06 0.05
C LYS A 38 -22.43 -0.76 0.85
N HIS A 39 -21.24 -0.26 1.17
CA HIS A 39 -21.04 0.95 1.96
C HIS A 39 -20.66 2.17 1.09
N ASN A 40 -20.93 2.14 -0.22
CA ASN A 40 -20.60 3.24 -1.15
C ASN A 40 -19.11 3.66 -1.08
N TRP A 41 -18.25 2.68 -0.80
CA TRP A 41 -16.82 2.83 -0.60
C TRP A 41 -16.46 3.82 0.52
N ASP A 42 -17.33 3.98 1.52
CA ASP A 42 -17.13 4.89 2.65
C ASP A 42 -16.26 4.24 3.74
N LEU A 43 -15.06 4.79 3.95
CA LEU A 43 -14.12 4.28 4.96
C LEU A 43 -14.65 4.47 6.39
N MET A 44 -15.49 5.49 6.63
CA MET A 44 -16.08 5.74 7.95
C MET A 44 -17.14 4.68 8.29
N ALA A 45 -17.91 4.26 7.29
CA ALA A 45 -18.98 3.27 7.47
C ALA A 45 -18.47 1.91 7.97
N VAL A 46 -17.23 1.57 7.62
CA VAL A 46 -16.56 0.32 8.07
C VAL A 46 -15.58 0.57 9.21
N SER A 47 -15.49 1.81 9.72
CA SER A 47 -14.54 2.21 10.78
C SER A 47 -13.08 1.86 10.45
N ALA A 48 -12.69 1.95 9.18
CA ALA A 48 -11.33 1.62 8.76
C ALA A 48 -10.32 2.57 9.41
N PHE A 49 -9.16 2.08 9.85
CA PHE A 49 -8.15 2.90 10.52
C PHE A 49 -7.75 4.15 9.72
N CYS A 50 -7.63 4.02 8.39
CA CYS A 50 -7.23 5.14 7.53
C CYS A 50 -8.32 6.17 7.27
N SER A 51 -9.55 5.95 7.75
CA SER A 51 -10.67 6.88 7.59
C SER A 51 -10.36 8.29 8.11
N THR A 52 -9.53 8.41 9.16
CA THR A 52 -9.04 9.68 9.72
C THR A 52 -8.43 10.60 8.66
N TRP A 53 -7.76 10.05 7.64
CA TRP A 53 -7.03 10.82 6.63
C TRP A 53 -7.62 10.68 5.22
N ASP A 54 -8.21 9.51 4.92
CA ASP A 54 -8.55 9.15 3.55
C ASP A 54 -10.06 9.14 3.27
N ALA A 55 -10.93 9.30 4.27
CA ALA A 55 -12.39 9.22 4.08
C ALA A 55 -12.94 10.25 3.09
N ASN A 56 -12.34 11.45 3.05
CA ASN A 56 -12.78 12.55 2.19
C ASN A 56 -12.22 12.49 0.76
N LYS A 57 -11.42 11.46 0.42
CA LYS A 57 -10.94 11.29 -0.95
C LYS A 57 -12.11 11.02 -1.90
N PRO A 58 -12.02 11.43 -3.18
CA PRO A 58 -13.13 11.27 -4.13
C PRO A 58 -13.50 9.79 -4.30
N LEU A 59 -14.77 9.54 -4.65
CA LEU A 59 -15.25 8.16 -4.86
C LEU A 59 -14.37 7.41 -5.87
N SER A 60 -13.94 8.08 -6.94
CA SER A 60 -13.03 7.52 -7.95
C SER A 60 -11.70 7.02 -7.39
N TRP A 61 -11.23 7.58 -6.27
CA TRP A 61 -10.04 7.12 -5.57
C TRP A 61 -10.36 5.94 -4.64
N ARG A 62 -11.44 6.07 -3.86
CA ARG A 62 -11.88 5.07 -2.87
C ARG A 62 -12.30 3.76 -3.53
N SER A 63 -12.91 3.83 -4.71
CA SER A 63 -13.44 2.69 -5.47
C SER A 63 -12.52 2.15 -6.55
N LYS A 64 -11.29 2.68 -6.67
CA LYS A 64 -10.38 2.30 -7.76
C LYS A 64 -9.87 0.85 -7.64
N TYR A 65 -9.59 0.43 -6.41
CA TYR A 65 -9.02 -0.87 -6.07
C TYR A 65 -9.79 -1.49 -4.92
N GLY A 66 -9.76 -2.81 -4.82
CA GLY A 66 -10.27 -3.52 -3.66
C GLY A 66 -9.54 -3.13 -2.38
N TRP A 67 -10.17 -3.32 -1.22
CA TRP A 67 -9.64 -2.88 0.07
C TRP A 67 -8.89 -4.00 0.79
N ALA A 68 -7.90 -3.60 1.60
CA ALA A 68 -7.18 -4.47 2.49
C ALA A 68 -6.71 -3.74 3.76
N ALA A 69 -6.58 -4.48 4.85
CA ALA A 69 -5.72 -4.11 5.97
C ALA A 69 -4.29 -4.61 5.72
N PHE A 70 -3.30 -3.86 6.23
CA PHE A 70 -1.89 -4.24 6.10
C PHE A 70 -1.13 -4.15 7.42
N CYS A 71 -0.39 -5.21 7.70
CA CYS A 71 0.54 -5.32 8.83
C CYS A 71 1.67 -6.30 8.48
N GLY A 72 2.04 -6.34 7.19
CA GLY A 72 3.04 -7.25 6.66
C GLY A 72 4.47 -6.95 7.14
N PRO A 73 5.40 -7.88 6.94
CA PRO A 73 6.74 -7.80 7.52
C PRO A 73 7.67 -6.78 6.85
N VAL A 74 7.34 -6.31 5.64
CA VAL A 74 8.19 -5.41 4.84
C VAL A 74 7.35 -4.28 4.24
N GLY A 75 7.59 -3.04 4.68
CA GLY A 75 6.82 -1.89 4.23
C GLY A 75 6.49 -0.96 5.38
N PRO A 76 5.95 0.23 5.11
CA PRO A 76 5.31 0.99 6.17
C PRO A 76 4.08 0.24 6.69
N THR A 77 3.77 0.44 7.97
CA THR A 77 2.53 -0.03 8.59
C THR A 77 1.84 1.15 9.30
N GLY A 78 0.61 0.95 9.74
CA GLY A 78 -0.19 2.02 10.37
C GLY A 78 -0.42 3.20 9.42
N GLN A 79 -0.32 4.42 9.96
CA GLN A 79 -0.65 5.64 9.21
C GLN A 79 0.17 5.81 7.92
N ALA A 80 1.46 5.44 7.94
CA ALA A 80 2.33 5.58 6.78
C ALA A 80 1.98 4.63 5.61
N ALA A 81 1.14 3.62 5.86
CA ALA A 81 0.64 2.70 4.85
C ALA A 81 -0.69 3.16 4.24
N CYS A 82 -1.42 4.06 4.91
CA CYS A 82 -2.75 4.50 4.49
C CYS A 82 -2.75 5.04 3.06
N GLY A 83 -3.69 4.52 2.26
CA GLY A 83 -3.89 4.93 0.88
C GLY A 83 -2.87 4.39 -0.12
N ARG A 84 -1.80 3.70 0.33
CA ARG A 84 -0.82 3.06 -0.58
C ARG A 84 -1.42 1.80 -1.21
N CYS A 85 -0.84 1.38 -2.34
CA CYS A 85 -1.30 0.22 -3.09
C CYS A 85 -0.31 -0.94 -3.06
N LEU A 86 -0.86 -2.14 -3.03
CA LEU A 86 -0.13 -3.39 -3.10
C LEU A 86 -0.56 -4.15 -4.34
N ARG A 87 0.39 -4.58 -5.15
CA ARG A 87 0.16 -5.64 -6.14
C ARG A 87 0.37 -6.97 -5.43
N ILE A 88 -0.70 -7.74 -5.30
CA ILE A 88 -0.74 -9.02 -4.60
C ILE A 88 -0.79 -10.15 -5.63
N THR A 89 -0.03 -11.21 -5.37
CA THR A 89 -0.01 -12.44 -6.15
C THR A 89 -0.35 -13.63 -5.26
N ASN A 90 -1.38 -14.41 -5.60
CA ASN A 90 -1.62 -15.69 -4.96
C ASN A 90 -0.52 -16.67 -5.36
N SER A 91 0.29 -17.12 -4.40
CA SER A 91 1.46 -17.96 -4.64
C SER A 91 1.12 -19.32 -5.24
N ARG A 92 -0.13 -19.78 -5.08
CA ARG A 92 -0.60 -21.08 -5.54
C ARG A 92 -1.23 -21.01 -6.93
N THR A 93 -2.01 -19.97 -7.24
CA THR A 93 -2.74 -19.85 -8.53
C THR A 93 -2.13 -18.86 -9.51
N ASN A 94 -1.20 -18.02 -9.05
CA ASN A 94 -0.69 -16.85 -9.76
C ASN A 94 -1.76 -15.79 -10.10
N ALA A 95 -2.95 -15.87 -9.50
CA ALA A 95 -3.94 -14.80 -9.59
C ALA A 95 -3.35 -13.51 -9.01
N GLN A 96 -3.52 -12.38 -9.73
CA GLN A 96 -2.91 -11.10 -9.37
C GLN A 96 -3.94 -9.98 -9.39
N GLN A 97 -3.92 -9.11 -8.38
CA GLN A 97 -4.69 -7.87 -8.34
C GLN A 97 -3.95 -6.79 -7.56
N THR A 98 -4.30 -5.54 -7.82
CA THR A 98 -3.88 -4.41 -7.00
C THR A 98 -4.97 -4.09 -5.99
N VAL A 99 -4.59 -3.91 -4.73
CA VAL A 99 -5.47 -3.48 -3.64
C VAL A 99 -4.95 -2.20 -3.03
N ARG A 100 -5.83 -1.48 -2.33
CA ARG A 100 -5.49 -0.30 -1.54
C ARG A 100 -5.54 -0.63 -0.05
N ILE A 101 -4.52 -0.18 0.66
CA ILE A 101 -4.46 -0.27 2.12
C ILE A 101 -5.38 0.80 2.71
N VAL A 102 -6.44 0.36 3.39
CA VAL A 102 -7.40 1.25 4.06
C VAL A 102 -7.41 1.04 5.58
N ASP A 103 -6.74 0.00 6.06
CA ASP A 103 -6.80 -0.40 7.46
C ASP A 103 -5.48 -1.02 7.93
N GLN A 104 -5.38 -1.27 9.24
CA GLN A 104 -4.25 -1.96 9.87
C GLN A 104 -4.71 -3.29 10.48
N CYS A 105 -3.81 -4.25 10.55
CA CYS A 105 -4.05 -5.55 11.19
C CYS A 105 -2.95 -5.89 12.21
N SER A 106 -3.06 -7.06 12.85
CA SER A 106 -2.08 -7.55 13.83
C SER A 106 -1.61 -9.00 13.58
N ASN A 107 -1.97 -9.59 12.44
CA ASN A 107 -1.65 -10.97 12.07
C ASN A 107 -0.29 -11.13 11.35
N GLY A 108 0.45 -10.04 11.14
CA GLY A 108 1.74 -10.06 10.43
C GLY A 108 1.65 -10.18 8.91
N GLY A 109 0.47 -9.93 8.33
CA GLY A 109 0.22 -10.09 6.91
C GLY A 109 -0.79 -9.10 6.34
N LEU A 110 -1.88 -9.62 5.77
CA LEU A 110 -2.96 -8.84 5.20
C LEU A 110 -4.32 -9.38 5.65
N ASP A 111 -5.30 -8.48 5.74
CA ASP A 111 -6.72 -8.84 5.76
C ASP A 111 -7.39 -8.24 4.52
N LEU A 112 -7.71 -9.08 3.54
CA LEU A 112 -8.35 -8.62 2.30
C LEU A 112 -9.85 -8.44 2.53
N ASP A 113 -10.49 -7.50 1.84
CA ASP A 113 -11.94 -7.57 1.71
C ASP A 113 -12.37 -8.94 1.16
N VAL A 114 -13.47 -9.49 1.69
CA VAL A 114 -13.96 -10.82 1.30
C VAL A 114 -14.17 -10.96 -0.21
N GLY A 115 -14.65 -9.91 -0.89
CA GLY A 115 -14.85 -9.91 -2.32
C GLY A 115 -13.52 -9.93 -3.11
N VAL A 116 -12.45 -9.38 -2.52
CA VAL A 116 -11.08 -9.47 -3.08
C VAL A 116 -10.50 -10.86 -2.85
N PHE A 117 -10.60 -11.38 -1.62
CA PHE A 117 -10.13 -12.71 -1.26
C PHE A 117 -10.72 -13.79 -2.18
N GLN A 118 -12.03 -13.77 -2.40
CA GLN A 118 -12.72 -14.72 -3.27
C GLN A 118 -12.24 -14.70 -4.72
N ARG A 119 -11.86 -13.53 -5.25
CA ARG A 119 -11.29 -13.43 -6.60
C ARG A 119 -9.88 -14.01 -6.71
N PHE A 120 -9.12 -14.03 -5.61
CA PHE A 120 -7.82 -14.68 -5.55
C PHE A 120 -7.91 -16.19 -5.31
N ASP A 121 -8.93 -16.64 -4.57
CA ASP A 121 -9.12 -18.04 -4.22
C ASP A 121 -9.77 -18.86 -5.36
N THR A 122 -9.14 -18.85 -6.53
CA THR A 122 -9.70 -19.41 -7.77
C THR A 122 -9.83 -20.93 -7.79
N ASP A 123 -9.39 -21.64 -6.75
CA ASP A 123 -9.57 -23.09 -6.60
C ASP A 123 -10.22 -23.50 -5.25
N GLY A 124 -10.64 -22.53 -4.44
CA GLY A 124 -11.33 -22.76 -3.16
C GLY A 124 -10.47 -23.19 -1.97
N ASN A 125 -9.15 -23.39 -2.14
CA ASN A 125 -8.29 -23.83 -1.03
C ASN A 125 -8.16 -22.77 0.06
N GLY A 126 -8.11 -21.49 -0.31
CA GLY A 126 -7.99 -20.39 0.63
C GLY A 126 -9.14 -20.34 1.61
N ASN A 127 -10.37 -20.49 1.11
CA ASN A 127 -11.57 -20.55 1.94
C ASN A 127 -11.59 -21.80 2.82
N ALA A 128 -11.17 -22.96 2.30
CA ALA A 128 -11.10 -24.20 3.07
C ALA A 128 -10.13 -24.12 4.26
N GLN A 129 -9.02 -23.39 4.13
CA GLN A 129 -8.01 -23.22 5.19
C GLN A 129 -8.10 -21.88 5.93
N GLY A 130 -9.05 -21.02 5.57
CA GLY A 130 -9.28 -19.70 6.17
C GLY A 130 -8.28 -18.60 5.78
N HIS A 131 -7.32 -18.86 4.89
CA HIS A 131 -6.32 -17.87 4.47
C HIS A 131 -5.70 -18.24 3.11
N LEU A 132 -5.12 -17.26 2.42
CA LEU A 132 -4.26 -17.42 1.27
C LEU A 132 -2.80 -17.24 1.66
N ILE A 133 -1.90 -17.78 0.85
CA ILE A 133 -0.47 -17.47 0.89
C ILE A 133 -0.16 -16.60 -0.33
N VAL A 134 0.30 -15.38 -0.09
CA VAL A 134 0.48 -14.37 -1.12
C VAL A 134 1.87 -13.76 -1.09
N ASP A 135 2.30 -13.26 -2.25
CA ASP A 135 3.39 -12.32 -2.37
C ASP A 135 2.82 -10.92 -2.61
N TYR A 136 3.48 -9.87 -2.13
CA TYR A 136 3.09 -8.50 -2.45
C TYR A 136 4.27 -7.61 -2.81
N ASP A 137 4.01 -6.64 -3.69
CA ASP A 137 4.88 -5.50 -3.97
C ASP A 137 4.13 -4.21 -3.67
N PHE A 138 4.76 -3.25 -3.00
CA PHE A 138 4.27 -1.86 -2.99
C PHE A 138 4.43 -1.26 -4.39
N VAL A 139 3.33 -0.74 -4.92
CA VAL A 139 3.26 -0.16 -6.27
C VAL A 139 2.66 1.24 -6.22
N ASP A 140 2.93 2.03 -7.25
CA ASP A 140 2.21 3.27 -7.48
C ASP A 140 0.73 2.93 -7.76
N CYS A 141 -0.17 3.59 -7.04
CA CYS A 141 -1.61 3.50 -7.25
C CYS A 141 -2.04 4.09 -8.59
N GLN A 142 -1.19 4.85 -9.29
CA GLN A 142 -1.51 5.57 -10.52
C GLN A 142 -2.71 6.51 -10.35
N ASP A 143 -2.91 7.02 -9.14
CA ASP A 143 -3.98 7.97 -8.87
C ASP A 143 -3.66 9.26 -9.64
N PRO A 144 -4.66 9.89 -10.29
CA PRO A 144 -4.44 11.21 -10.83
C PRO A 144 -3.95 12.11 -9.70
N ALA A 145 -3.14 13.13 -10.01
CA ALA A 145 -2.76 14.14 -9.05
C ALA A 145 -4.05 14.78 -8.50
N ILE A 146 -4.55 14.24 -7.40
CA ILE A 146 -5.52 14.92 -6.57
C ILE A 146 -4.74 16.12 -6.08
N ASN A 147 -5.25 17.33 -6.28
CA ASN A 147 -4.61 18.55 -5.78
C ASN A 147 -4.51 18.45 -4.26
N ASP A 148 -3.44 17.82 -3.81
CA ASP A 148 -3.09 17.63 -2.43
C ASP A 148 -2.14 18.76 -2.10
N SER A 149 -2.68 19.79 -1.46
CA SER A 149 -1.92 20.94 -0.98
C SER A 149 -0.84 20.57 0.06
N SER A 150 -0.60 19.29 0.35
CA SER A 150 0.47 18.83 1.24
C SER A 150 1.80 18.52 0.56
N VAL A 151 1.94 18.68 -0.77
CA VAL A 151 3.25 18.71 -1.44
C VAL A 151 3.53 20.10 -2.02
N VAL A 152 3.68 21.08 -1.13
CA VAL A 152 4.47 22.27 -1.48
C VAL A 152 5.93 21.90 -1.24
N CYS A 153 6.64 21.52 -2.30
CA CYS A 153 8.08 21.74 -2.32
C CYS A 153 8.27 23.26 -2.28
N VAL A 154 8.46 23.81 -1.08
CA VAL A 154 8.90 25.21 -0.93
C VAL A 154 10.31 25.27 -1.48
N PHE A 155 10.43 25.68 -2.75
CA PHE A 155 11.69 26.18 -3.28
C PHE A 155 11.83 27.61 -2.74
N ASP A 156 12.56 27.75 -1.64
CA ASP A 156 13.02 29.06 -1.17
C ASP A 156 14.01 29.63 -2.20
N HIS A 157 13.86 30.93 -2.52
CA HIS A 157 14.66 31.67 -3.49
C HIS A 157 15.99 32.15 -2.91
#